data_AF-A0A1S9CYD9-F1
#
_entry.id   AF-A0A1S9CYD9-F1
#
_cell.length_a   1.000
_cell.length_b   1.000
_cell.length_c   1.000
_cell.angle_alpha   90.00
_cell.angle_beta   90.00
_cell.angle_gamma   90.00
#
_symmetry.space_group_name_H-M   'P 1'
#
loop_
_entity.id
_entity.type
_entity.pdbx_description
1 polymer ?
#
loop_
_entity_poly.entity_id
_entity_poly.type
_entity_poly.pdbx_seq_one_letter_code
_entity_poly.pdbx_strand_id
1 'polypeptide(L)' 'MCLYLWSEGIGFKWNTGAVTRASGFFDLISVNPALETVVALVWFGYPAEIPSTARKPASESLIDLP' A
#
# COMPACT_ATOMS: atom_id res chain seq x y z
N MET A 1 0.16 -2.14 10.34
CA MET A 1 -0.91 -1.16 10.10
C MET A 1 -2.13 -1.78 9.42
N CYS A 2 -2.03 -2.36 8.22
CA CYS A 2 -3.20 -2.90 7.49
C CYS A 2 -4.01 -3.93 8.29
N LEU A 3 -3.36 -4.92 8.91
CA LEU A 3 -4.04 -5.98 9.65
C LEU A 3 -4.82 -5.45 10.86
N TYR A 4 -4.23 -4.49 11.59
CA TYR A 4 -4.89 -3.85 12.73
C TYR A 4 -6.08 -2.98 12.29
N LEU A 5 -5.90 -2.16 11.25
CA LEU A 5 -7.01 -1.35 10.73
C LEU A 5 -8.17 -2.23 10.26
N TRP A 6 -7.86 -3.34 9.59
CA TRP A 6 -8.87 -4.30 9.17
C TRP A 6 -9.60 -4.95 10.35
N SER A 7 -8.92 -5.29 11.45
CA SER A 7 -9.59 -5.82 12.64
C SER A 7 -10.55 -4.82 13.28
N GLU A 8 -10.29 -3.52 13.10
CA GLU A 8 -11.17 -2.42 13.54
C GLU A 8 -12.21 -2.01 12.47
N GLY A 9 -12.38 -2.78 11.40
CA GLY A 9 -13.35 -2.49 10.33
C GLY A 9 -12.96 -1.33 9.41
N ILE A 10 -11.70 -0.90 9.44
CA ILE A 10 -11.14 0.16 8.61
C ILE A 10 -10.44 -0.47 7.40
N GLY A 11 -10.88 -0.08 6.20
CA GLY A 11 -10.25 -0.46 4.94
C GLY A 11 -8.90 0.21 4.75
N PHE A 12 -8.03 -0.43 3.98
CA PHE A 12 -6.67 0.05 3.72
C PHE A 12 -6.29 -0.17 2.25
N LYS A 13 -5.64 0.82 1.64
CA LYS A 13 -5.09 0.71 0.29
C LYS A 13 -3.66 1.26 0.25
N TRP A 14 -2.76 0.45 -0.29
CA TRP A 14 -1.36 0.79 -0.52
C TRP A 14 -1.15 1.13 -2.00
N ASN A 15 -0.42 2.21 -2.30
CA ASN A 15 -0.07 2.59 -3.66
C ASN A 15 1.42 2.97 -3.79
N THR A 16 2.09 2.37 -4.77
CA THR A 16 3.49 2.65 -5.17
C THR A 16 3.60 3.17 -6.60
N GLY A 17 2.50 3.67 -7.15
CA GLY A 17 2.40 4.17 -8.52
C GLY A 17 3.28 5.41 -8.78
N ALA A 18 3.29 5.88 -10.03
CA ALA A 18 4.20 6.94 -10.48
C ALA A 18 4.10 8.25 -9.67
N VAL A 19 2.93 8.53 -9.08
CA VAL A 19 2.69 9.73 -8.25
C VAL A 19 3.67 9.86 -7.08
N THR A 20 4.19 8.75 -6.52
CA THR A 20 5.15 8.80 -5.41
C THR A 20 6.53 9.35 -5.81
N ARG A 21 6.78 9.51 -7.11
CA ARG A 21 8.03 10.03 -7.69
C ARG A 21 7.81 11.32 -8.49
N ALA A 22 6.59 11.84 -8.54
CA ALA A 22 6.28 13.05 -9.29
C ALA A 22 6.87 14.28 -8.58
N SER A 23 7.64 15.11 -9.28
CA SER A 23 8.26 16.32 -8.71
C SER A 23 7.22 17.23 -8.05
N GLY A 24 6.10 17.51 -8.74
CA GLY A 24 5.02 18.34 -8.20
C GLY A 24 4.36 17.76 -6.94
N PHE A 25 4.46 16.45 -6.68
CA PHE A 25 3.96 15.87 -5.43
C PHE A 25 4.84 16.28 -4.24
N PHE A 26 6.16 16.30 -4.41
CA PHE A 26 7.10 16.73 -3.37
C PHE A 26 6.91 18.20 -2.99
N ASP A 27 6.65 19.07 -3.97
CA ASP A 27 6.33 20.48 -3.74
C ASP A 27 5.05 20.63 -2.90
N LEU A 28 4.00 19.85 -3.22
CA LEU A 28 2.72 19.90 -2.52
C LEU A 28 2.81 19.50 -1.04
N ILE A 29 3.69 18.57 -0.69
CA ILE A 29 3.88 18.10 0.68
C ILE A 29 5.08 18.76 1.39
N SER A 30 5.75 19.70 0.73
CA SER A 30 6.93 20.41 1.26
C SER A 30 8.07 19.48 1.68
N VAL A 31 8.34 18.44 0.88
CA VAL A 31 9.40 17.45 1.13
C VAL A 31 10.57 17.67 0.18
N ASN A 32 11.80 17.53 0.68
CA ASN A 32 13.00 17.58 -0.15
C ASN A 32 13.34 16.17 -0.70
N PRO A 33 13.21 15.93 -2.02
CA PRO A 33 13.46 14.60 -2.60
C PRO A 33 14.93 14.17 -2.58
N ALA A 34 15.87 15.07 -2.25
CA ALA A 34 17.29 14.72 -2.06
C ALA A 34 17.58 14.15 -0.65
N LEU A 35 16.68 14.36 0.31
CA LEU A 35 16.84 13.92 1.70
C LEU A 35 15.86 12.79 2.06
N GLU A 36 14.69 12.80 1.45
CA GLU A 36 13.59 11.91 1.80
C GLU A 36 13.04 11.18 0.57
N THR A 37 12.47 9.99 0.79
CA THR A 37 11.87 9.18 -0.26
C THR A 37 10.45 8.78 0.10
N VAL A 38 9.50 9.11 -0.77
CA VAL A 38 8.11 8.65 -0.64
C VAL A 38 8.03 7.20 -1.15
N VAL A 39 8.00 6.25 -0.22
CA VAL A 39 7.94 4.81 -0.52
C VAL A 39 6.55 4.38 -0.97
N ALA A 40 5.50 4.95 -0.37
CA ALA A 40 4.13 4.62 -0.67
C ALA A 40 3.17 5.75 -0.27
N LEU A 41 2.01 5.78 -0.94
CA LEU A 41 0.83 6.47 -0.45
C LEU A 41 -0.13 5.45 0.15
N VAL A 42 -0.68 5.82 1.30
CA VAL A 42 -1.59 4.98 2.06
C VAL A 42 -2.93 5.69 2.18
N TRP A 43 -3.99 5.02 1.79
CA TRP A 43 -5.36 5.44 2.07
C TRP A 43 -5.98 4.49 3.10
N PHE A 44 -6.77 5.05 4.01
CA PHE A 44 -7.52 4.29 4.99
C PHE A 44 -8.83 4.99 5.30
N GLY A 45 -9.83 4.23 5.72
CA GLY A 45 -11.17 4.73 6.05
C GLY A 45 -12.20 3.63 6.02
N TYR A 46 -13.47 3.98 6.25
CA TYR A 46 -14.56 3.00 6.19
C TYR A 46 -14.82 2.61 4.72
N PRO A 47 -14.71 1.32 4.38
CA PRO A 47 -14.87 0.89 3.00
C PRO A 47 -16.36 0.93 2.62
N ALA A 48 -16.66 1.49 1.44
CA ALA A 48 -18.01 1.40 0.86
C ALA A 48 -18.35 -0.02 0.39
N GLU A 49 -17.33 -0.80 0.02
CA GLU A 49 -17.42 -2.18 -0.44
C GLU A 49 -16.25 -3.02 0.06
N ILE A 50 -16.49 -4.30 0.31
CA ILE A 50 -15.44 -5.26 0.66
C ILE A 50 -15.03 -6.01 -0.62
N PRO A 51 -13.81 -5.83 -1.12
CA PRO A 51 -13.38 -6.46 -2.37
C PRO A 51 -13.18 -7.96 -2.19
N SER A 52 -13.57 -8.74 -3.21
CA SER A 52 -13.14 -10.13 -3.35
C SER A 52 -11.76 -10.16 -3.99
N THR A 53 -10.76 -10.70 -3.30
CA THR A 53 -9.38 -10.77 -3.81
C THR A 53 -9.06 -12.17 -4.33
N ALA A 54 -8.55 -12.26 -5.55
CA ALA A 54 -7.96 -13.50 -6.04
C ALA A 54 -6.54 -13.67 -5.50
N ARG A 55 -6.20 -14.88 -5.05
CA ARG A 55 -4.84 -15.27 -4.65
C ARG A 55 -4.42 -16.49 -5.44
N LYS A 56 -3.15 -16.53 -5.83
CA LYS A 56 -2.56 -17.72 -6.43
C LYS A 56 -2.52 -18.86 -5.39
N PRO A 57 -2.67 -20.13 -5.81
CA PRO A 57 -2.44 -21.28 -4.95
C PRO A 57 -1.09 -21.20 -4.24
N ALA A 58 -1.03 -21.64 -2.98
CA ALA A 58 0.20 -21.63 -2.19
C ALA A 58 1.33 -22.43 -2.85
N SER A 59 0.99 -23.52 -3.56
CA SER A 59 1.92 -24.37 -4.29
C SER A 59 2.72 -23.65 -5.37
N GLU A 60 2.27 -22.48 -5.84
CA GLU A 60 3.04 -21.67 -6.80
C GLU A 60 4.18 -20.86 -6.15
N SER A 61 4.22 -20.75 -4.83
CA SER A 61 5.21 -19.93 -4.11
C SER A 61 5.81 -20.61 -2.88
N LEU A 62 5.41 -21.84 -2.58
CA LEU A 62 5.94 -22.66 -1.51
C LEU A 62 7.09 -23.53 -2.05
N ILE A 63 8.23 -23.50 -1.36
CA ILE A 63 9.40 -24.33 -1.67
C ILE A 63 9.69 -25.15 -0.41
N ASP A 64 9.49 -26.47 -0.49
CA ASP A 64 9.92 -27.39 0.54
C ASP A 64 11.41 -27.70 0.37
N LEU A 65 12.18 -27.54 1.44
CA LEU A 65 13.60 -27.88 1.48
C LEU A 65 13.79 -29.22 2.22
N PRO A 66 14.83 -30.00 1.87
CA PRO A 66 15.11 -31.31 2.48
C PRO A 66 15.42 -31.22 3.98
#